data_AF-A0A1A5YCH3-F1
#
_entry.id   AF-A0A1A5YCH3-F1
#
_cell.length_a   1.000
_cell.length_b   1.000
_cell.length_c   1.000
_cell.angle_alpha   90.00
_cell.angle_beta   90.00
_cell.angle_gamma   90.00
#
_symmetry.space_group_name_H-M   'P 1'
#
loop_
_entity.id
_entity.type
_entity.pdbx_description
1 polymer ?
#
loop_
_entity_poly.entity_id
_entity_poly.type
_entity_poly.pdbx_seq_one_letter_code
_entity_poly.pdbx_strand_id
1 'polypeptide(L)' 'MAEELGQLKELLPIIAPIMVLQLILMVIALVLCIKSSQTRGPKWVWILVIIFANLIGPIAFMVFGRRNE' A
#
# COMPACT_ATOMS: atom_id res chain seq x y z
N MET A 1 -23.13 -0.11 -24.84
CA MET A 1 -21.75 0.38 -24.66
C MET A 1 -21.68 1.69 -23.86
N ALA A 2 -22.45 2.73 -24.21
CA ALA A 2 -22.44 4.00 -23.45
C ALA A 2 -23.03 3.89 -22.02
N GLU A 3 -24.00 3.00 -21.81
CA GLU A 3 -24.60 2.74 -20.48
C GLU A 3 -23.62 2.10 -19.49
N GLU A 4 -22.78 1.16 -19.94
CA GLU A 4 -21.75 0.50 -19.12
C GLU A 4 -20.73 1.49 -18.56
N LEU A 5 -20.36 2.50 -19.36
CA LEU A 5 -19.44 3.56 -18.94
C LEU A 5 -20.08 4.53 -17.94
N GLY A 6 -21.41 4.68 -17.97
CA GLY A 6 -22.16 5.48 -17.01
C GLY A 6 -22.11 4.87 -15.61
N GLN A 7 -22.32 3.57 -15.51
CA GLN A 7 -22.30 2.84 -14.23
C GLN A 7 -20.90 2.82 -13.58
N LEU A 8 -19.83 2.69 -14.39
CA LEU A 8 -18.46 2.75 -13.87
C LEU A 8 -18.11 4.15 -13.31
N LYS A 9 -18.66 5.22 -13.89
CA LYS A 9 -18.42 6.59 -13.44
C LYS A 9 -19.05 6.89 -12.07
N GLU A 10 -20.16 6.24 -11.74
CA GLU A 10 -20.79 6.40 -10.41
C GLU A 10 -19.98 5.72 -9.29
N LEU A 11 -19.18 4.70 -9.63
CA LEU A 11 -18.31 3.99 -8.67
C LEU A 11 -16.96 4.70 -8.45
N LEU A 12 -16.48 5.47 -9.42
CA LEU A 12 -15.23 6.25 -9.33
C LEU A 12 -15.10 7.08 -8.04
N PRO A 13 -16.09 7.89 -7.61
CA PRO A 13 -15.95 8.70 -6.40
C PRO A 13 -15.85 7.88 -5.10
N ILE A 14 -16.32 6.63 -5.10
CA ILE A 14 -16.22 5.71 -3.96
C ILE A 14 -14.88 4.98 -3.95
N ILE A 15 -14.39 4.58 -5.13
CA ILE A 15 -13.12 3.83 -5.29
C ILE A 15 -11.91 4.76 -5.20
N ALA A 16 -12.02 5.98 -5.71
CA ALA A 16 -10.96 6.99 -5.70
C ALA A 16 -10.34 7.21 -4.30
N PRO A 17 -11.10 7.46 -3.21
CA PRO A 17 -10.50 7.67 -1.90
C PRO A 17 -9.77 6.43 -1.37
N ILE A 18 -10.26 5.22 -1.67
CA ILE A 18 -9.60 3.97 -1.27
C ILE A 18 -8.28 3.81 -2.01
N MET A 19 -8.24 4.09 -3.31
CA MET A 19 -6.99 4.06 -4.09
C MET A 19 -6.00 5.13 -3.63
N VAL A 20 -6.45 6.35 -3.35
CA VAL A 20 -5.59 7.42 -2.81
C VAL A 20 -5.01 7.02 -1.46
N LEU A 21 -5.84 6.49 -0.56
CA LEU A 21 -5.39 5.98 0.74
C LEU A 21 -4.36 4.87 0.56
N GLN A 22 -4.62 3.90 -0.32
CA GLN A 22 -3.69 2.82 -0.63
C GLN A 22 -2.35 3.35 -1.11
N LEU A 23 -2.34 4.30 -2.06
CA LEU A 23 -1.11 4.88 -2.59
C LEU A 23 -0.33 5.63 -1.51
N ILE A 24 -1.00 6.43 -0.69
CA ILE A 24 -0.37 7.15 0.43
C ILE A 24 0.27 6.13 1.39
N LEU A 25 -0.47 5.11 1.79
CA LEU A 25 0.00 4.07 2.72
C LEU A 25 1.22 3.33 2.16
N MET A 26 1.15 2.97 0.88
CA MET A 26 2.21 2.27 0.16
C MET A 26 3.48 3.11 0.08
N VAL A 27 3.37 4.38 -0.31
CA VAL A 27 4.52 5.30 -0.38
C VAL A 27 5.15 5.47 1.00
N ILE A 28 4.33 5.71 2.04
CA ILE A 28 4.83 5.84 3.42
C ILE A 28 5.57 4.57 3.84
N ALA A 29 4.98 3.39 3.66
CA ALA A 29 5.60 2.12 4.03
C ALA A 29 6.91 1.87 3.27
N LEU A 30 6.97 2.16 1.96
CA LEU A 30 8.20 2.02 1.17
C LEU A 30 9.29 2.97 1.65
N VAL A 31 8.96 4.25 1.88
CA VAL A 31 9.92 5.24 2.39
C VAL A 31 10.46 4.81 3.75
N LEU A 32 9.59 4.38 4.66
CA LEU A 32 10.02 3.85 5.96
C LEU A 32 10.87 2.57 5.80
N CYS A 33 10.53 1.67 4.88
CA CYS A 33 11.28 0.44 4.62
C CYS A 33 12.70 0.72 4.12
N ILE A 34 12.85 1.68 3.20
CA ILE A 34 14.15 2.06 2.66
C ILE A 34 14.98 2.80 3.73
N LYS A 35 14.34 3.70 4.49
CA LYS A 35 15.01 4.49 5.54
C LYS A 35 15.39 3.65 6.76
N SER A 36 14.67 2.57 7.06
CA SER A 36 14.96 1.71 8.21
C SER A 36 16.31 1.02 8.00
N SER A 37 17.26 1.22 8.92
CA SER A 37 18.58 0.56 8.86
C SER A 37 18.45 -0.96 9.03
N GLN A 38 17.57 -1.39 9.95
CA GLN A 38 17.23 -2.78 10.18
C GLN A 38 15.71 -3.00 10.07
N THR A 39 15.32 -4.07 9.41
CA THR A 39 13.92 -4.54 9.29
C THR A 39 13.81 -5.93 9.89
N ARG A 40 12.62 -6.35 10.32
CA ARG A 40 12.40 -7.74 10.78
C ARG A 40 12.41 -8.67 9.57
N GLY A 41 13.58 -9.14 9.17
CA GLY A 41 13.82 -9.89 7.93
C GLY A 41 14.43 -9.04 6.81
N PRO A 42 14.71 -9.64 5.63
CA PRO A 42 15.36 -8.94 4.52
C PRO A 42 14.52 -7.78 3.98
N LYS A 43 15.14 -6.60 3.75
CA LYS A 43 14.42 -5.41 3.22
C LYS A 43 13.69 -5.69 1.90
N TRP A 44 14.31 -6.46 1.01
CA TRP A 44 13.73 -6.81 -0.29
C TRP A 44 12.41 -7.59 -0.18
N VAL A 45 12.27 -8.44 0.85
CA VAL A 45 11.02 -9.18 1.09
C VAL A 45 9.91 -8.21 1.48
N TRP A 46 10.19 -7.24 2.34
CA TRP A 46 9.20 -6.23 2.73
C TRP A 46 8.78 -5.34 1.56
N ILE A 47 9.70 -4.97 0.68
CA ILE A 47 9.37 -4.22 -0.55
C ILE A 47 8.39 -5.02 -1.42
N LEU A 48 8.65 -6.32 -1.64
CA LEU A 48 7.73 -7.19 -2.37
C LEU A 48 6.37 -7.26 -1.68
N VAL A 49 6.33 -7.47 -0.37
CA VAL A 49 5.07 -7.55 0.39
C VAL A 49 4.27 -6.26 0.27
N ILE A 50 4.91 -5.08 0.39
CA ILE A 50 4.25 -3.79 0.28
C ILE A 50 3.62 -3.58 -1.11
N ILE A 51 4.29 -4.04 -2.17
CA ILE A 51 3.81 -3.89 -3.56
C ILE A 51 2.71 -4.90 -3.91
N PHE A 52 2.88 -6.17 -3.53
CA PHE A 52 2.01 -7.26 -3.99
C PHE A 52 0.82 -7.54 -3.07
N ALA A 53 0.90 -7.20 -1.77
CA ALA A 53 -0.17 -7.47 -0.82
C ALA A 53 -1.21 -6.33 -0.67
N ASN A 54 -1.26 -5.39 -1.62
CA ASN A 54 -2.20 -4.25 -1.65
C ASN A 54 -2.23 -3.49 -0.31
N LEU A 55 -3.39 -3.25 0.30
CA LEU A 55 -3.51 -2.52 1.57
C LEU A 55 -2.85 -3.28 2.74
N ILE A 56 -2.82 -4.62 2.69
CA ILE A 56 -2.30 -5.46 3.77
C ILE A 56 -0.79 -5.32 3.89
N GLY A 57 -0.08 -5.22 2.77
CA GLY A 57 1.39 -5.13 2.74
C GLY A 57 1.97 -3.94 3.50
N PRO A 58 1.59 -2.69 3.16
CA PRO A 58 2.00 -1.49 3.86
C PRO A 58 1.58 -1.52 5.34
N ILE A 59 0.38 -1.98 5.68
CA ILE A 59 -0.09 -2.12 7.08
C ILE A 59 0.82 -3.09 7.84
N ALA A 60 1.06 -4.29 7.29
CA ALA A 60 1.92 -5.30 7.89
C ALA A 60 3.35 -4.79 8.10
N PHE A 61 3.90 -4.03 7.14
CA PHE A 61 5.22 -3.42 7.29
C PHE A 61 5.23 -2.36 8.42
N MET A 62 4.22 -1.50 8.50
CA MET A 62 4.16 -0.47 9.54
C MET A 62 4.03 -1.05 10.95
N VAL A 63 3.28 -2.16 11.10
CA VAL A 63 3.03 -2.85 12.37
C VAL A 63 4.19 -3.78 12.75
N PHE A 64 4.67 -4.60 11.82
CA PHE A 64 5.64 -5.67 12.11
C PHE A 64 7.00 -5.47 11.43
N GLY A 65 7.08 -4.74 10.33
CA GLY A 65 8.30 -4.66 9.51
C GLY A 65 9.45 -3.89 10.17
N ARG A 66 9.13 -2.94 11.04
CA ARG A 66 10.13 -2.20 11.82
C ARG A 66 10.58 -3.03 13.02
N ARG A 67 11.89 -3.21 13.15
CA ARG A 67 12.47 -3.70 14.40
C ARG A 67 12.54 -2.47 15.30
N ASN A 68 11.54 -2.33 16.17
CA ASN A 68 11.65 -1.43 17.31
C ASN A 68 12.92 -1.86 18.04
N GLU A 69 13.79 -0.89 18.35
CA GLU A 69 14.90 -1.11 19.27
C GLU A 69 14.37 -1.76 20.56
#